data_AF-A0A971C1B0-F1
#
_entry.id   AF-A0A971C1B0-F1
#
_cell.length_a   1.000
_cell.length_b   1.000
_cell.length_c   1.000
_cell.angle_alpha   90.00
_cell.angle_beta   90.00
_cell.angle_gamma   90.00
#
_symmetry.space_group_name_H-M   'P 1'
#
loop_
_entity.id
_entity.type
_entity.pdbx_description
1 polymer ?
#
loop_
_entity_poly.entity_id
_entity_poly.type
_entity_poly.pdbx_seq_one_letter_code
_entity_poly.pdbx_strand_id
1 'polypeptide(L)' 'VGTVMPVVWKRMWGKGRVFYSSLGHVAADFEVPEAKEIQRRGMLWAAR' A
#
# COMPACT_ATOMS: atom_id res chain seq x y z
N VAL A 1 14.38 -9.97 20.56
CA VAL A 1 14.87 -9.30 19.33
C VAL A 1 13.65 -8.90 18.51
N GLY A 2 13.62 -7.70 17.94
CA GLY A 2 12.55 -7.26 17.03
C GLY A 2 12.97 -7.31 15.57
N THR A 3 12.01 -7.40 14.65
CA THR A 3 12.22 -7.32 13.20
C THR A 3 11.52 -6.10 12.64
N VAL A 4 12.15 -5.40 11.70
CA VAL A 4 11.50 -4.32 10.94
C VAL A 4 10.80 -4.93 9.73
N MET A 5 9.46 -4.84 9.70
CA MET A 5 8.65 -5.32 8.59
C MET A 5 8.05 -4.12 7.83
N PRO A 6 8.24 -4.02 6.51
CA PRO A 6 7.69 -2.91 5.74
C PRO A 6 6.16 -3.05 5.61
N VAL A 7 5.44 -2.01 5.99
CA VAL A 7 3.97 -1.95 5.95
C VAL A 7 3.46 -1.56 4.56
N VAL A 8 4.17 -0.68 3.85
CA VAL A 8 3.81 -0.20 2.52
C VAL A 8 5.08 -0.07 1.66
N TRP A 9 5.02 -0.51 0.41
CA TRP A 9 6.10 -0.30 -0.56
C TRP A 9 5.57 -0.37 -2.00
N LYS A 10 6.38 0.11 -2.94
CA LYS A 10 6.14 -0.04 -4.38
C LYS A 10 7.42 -0.40 -5.11
N ARG A 11 7.31 -1.19 -6.18
CA ARG A 11 8.43 -1.67 -6.98
C ARG A 11 8.02 -1.88 -8.43
N MET A 12 8.98 -1.74 -9.35
CA MET A 12 8.84 -2.18 -10.74
C MET A 12 9.15 -3.68 -10.88
N TRP A 13 8.33 -4.41 -11.63
CA TRP A 13 8.57 -5.79 -12.02
C TRP A 13 8.51 -5.91 -13.56
N GLY A 14 9.69 -5.89 -14.19
CA GLY A 14 9.77 -5.71 -15.65
C GLY A 14 9.12 -4.38 -16.05
N LYS A 15 8.13 -4.45 -16.95
CA LYS A 15 7.33 -3.28 -17.36
C LYS A 15 6.13 -3.00 -16.44
N GLY A 16 5.81 -3.93 -15.52
CA GLY A 16 4.69 -3.82 -14.60
C GLY A 16 5.02 -3.05 -13.33
N ARG A 17 3.98 -2.47 -12.72
CA ARG A 17 4.06 -1.77 -11.43
C ARG A 17 3.41 -2.59 -10.33
N VAL A 18 4.12 -2.77 -9.21
CA VAL A 18 3.64 -3.50 -8.03
C VAL A 18 3.56 -2.53 -6.86
N PHE A 19 2.36 -2.40 -6.30
CA PHE A 19 2.11 -1.69 -5.06
C PHE A 19 1.65 -2.70 -4.00
N TYR A 20 2.28 -2.67 -2.82
CA TYR A 20 1.95 -3.50 -1.68
C TYR A 20 1.60 -2.63 -0.47
N SER A 21 0.57 -3.03 0.26
CA SER A 21 0.15 -2.44 1.52
C SER A 21 -0.40 -3.56 2.41
N SER A 22 0.05 -3.63 3.66
CA SER A 22 -0.53 -4.51 4.68
C SER A 22 -1.61 -3.82 5.52
N LEU A 23 -2.03 -2.61 5.14
CA LEU A 23 -3.14 -1.89 5.77
C LEU A 23 -4.49 -2.41 5.24
N GLY A 24 -5.54 -2.37 6.07
CA GLY A 24 -6.89 -2.78 5.68
C GLY A 24 -7.27 -4.19 6.14
N HIS A 25 -6.98 -4.51 7.40
CA HIS A 25 -7.52 -5.71 8.03
C HIS A 25 -9.05 -5.64 8.12
N VAL A 26 -9.59 -4.44 8.32
CA VAL A 26 -11.03 -4.13 8.26
C VAL A 26 -11.29 -2.85 7.46
N ALA A 27 -12.51 -2.67 6.95
CA ALA A 27 -12.88 -1.48 6.18
C ALA A 27 -12.71 -0.18 6.97
N ALA A 28 -12.97 -0.22 8.28
CA ALA A 28 -12.82 0.92 9.18
C ALA A 28 -11.37 1.44 9.28
N ASP A 29 -10.36 0.64 8.91
CA ASP A 29 -8.97 1.10 8.87
C ASP A 29 -8.78 2.24 7.87
N PHE A 30 -9.63 2.33 6.85
CA PHE A 30 -9.62 3.41 5.87
C PHE A 30 -10.46 4.62 6.27
N GLU A 31 -11.03 4.64 7.48
CA GLU A 31 -11.53 5.88 8.09
C GLU A 31 -10.36 6.76 8.56
N VAL A 32 -9.15 6.18 8.73
CA VAL A 32 -7.90 6.95 8.86
C VAL A 32 -7.57 7.57 7.48
N PRO A 33 -7.62 8.90 7.34
CA PRO A 33 -7.51 9.56 6.04
C PRO A 33 -6.19 9.25 5.31
N GLU A 34 -5.09 9.13 6.04
CA GLU A 34 -3.75 8.84 5.52
C GLU A 34 -3.66 7.43 4.95
N ALA A 35 -4.24 6.44 5.63
CA ALA A 35 -4.27 5.05 5.16
C ALA A 35 -5.07 4.94 3.86
N LYS A 36 -6.24 5.60 3.81
CA LYS A 36 -7.07 5.67 2.59
C LYS A 36 -6.35 6.36 1.45
N GLU A 37 -5.65 7.46 1.73
CA GLU A 37 -4.95 8.22 0.70
C GLU A 37 -3.74 7.46 0.15
N ILE A 38 -2.98 6.76 1.01
CA ILE A 38 -1.90 5.86 0.58
C ILE A 38 -2.44 4.76 -0.33
N GLN A 39 -3.52 4.09 0.09
CA GLN A 39 -4.13 3.01 -0.67
C GLN A 39 -4.63 3.50 -2.04
N ARG A 40 -5.33 4.64 -2.07
CA ARG A 40 -5.82 5.26 -3.30
C ARG A 40 -4.69 5.63 -4.25
N ARG A 41 -3.64 6.31 -3.77
CA ARG A 41 -2.49 6.71 -4.59
C ARG A 41 -1.71 5.50 -5.10
N GLY A 42 -1.54 4.49 -4.27
CA GLY A 42 -0.85 3.25 -4.63
C GLY A 42 -1.56 2.49 -5.75
N MET A 43 -2.88 2.31 -5.62
CA MET A 43 -3.71 1.68 -6.67
C MET A 43 -3.65 2.46 -7.99
N LEU A 44 -3.82 3.79 -7.94
CA LEU A 44 -3.73 4.63 -9.14
C LEU A 44 -2.34 4.62 -9.78
N TRP A 45 -1.27 4.50 -8.98
CA TRP A 45 0.07 4.38 -9.52
C TRP A 45 0.28 3.03 -10.21
N ALA A 46 -0.22 1.93 -9.62
CA ALA A 46 -0.06 0.58 -10.17
C ALA A 46 -0.93 0.29 -11.40
N ALA A 47 -2.09 0.94 -11.51
CA ALA A 47 -3.01 0.78 -12.64
C ALA A 47 -2.57 1.46 -13.94
N ARG A 48 -1.61 2.39 -13.86
CA ARG A 48 -1.02 3.05 -15.03
C ARG A 48 0.02 2.15 -15.67
#